data_AF-A0A7S6RD04-F1
#
_entry.id   AF-A0A7S6RD04-F1
#
_cell.length_a   1.000
_cell.length_b   1.000
_cell.length_c   1.000
_cell.angle_alpha   90.00
_cell.angle_beta   90.00
_cell.angle_gamma   90.00
#
_symmetry.space_group_name_H-M   'P 1'
#
loop_
_entity.id
_entity.type
_entity.pdbx_description
1 polymer ?
#
loop_
_entity_poly.entity_id
_entity_poly.type
_entity_poly.pdbx_seq_one_letter_code
_entity_poly.pdbx_strand_id
1 'polypeptide(L)'
;MEIIIKKLAKVMLGEHHNLPDSPGIYFICDDAYRVWYVGISTSSLRHRHQNHERTGDFKSNGGQWICYLNWDDVDDLHDWEYKNIQKFQPPLNKNLTEPELPLVDLGYDESEYFHRYREIKQMQANLEQELEELKPNLVTLIQKHGGKIKTPDLNAYLVKRNTWDYSEEVEALNSLLKEKKKEEEKTGIATVKSVAIYPVVRGLG
;
A
#
# COMPACT_ATOMS: atom_id res chain seq x y z
N MET A 1 25.77 -5.85 2.02
CA MET A 1 24.51 -5.71 2.78
C MET A 1 23.37 -5.45 1.81
N GLU A 2 22.27 -6.18 1.94
CA GLU A 2 21.07 -5.97 1.14
C GLU A 2 20.12 -5.00 1.88
N ILE A 3 19.72 -3.91 1.21
CA ILE A 3 18.79 -2.95 1.79
C ILE A 3 17.35 -3.38 1.49
N ILE A 4 16.56 -3.58 2.55
CA ILE A 4 15.14 -3.87 2.51
C ILE A 4 14.40 -2.65 3.07
N ILE A 5 13.82 -1.83 2.19
CA ILE A 5 13.24 -0.52 2.53
C ILE A 5 12.24 -0.60 3.70
N LYS A 6 11.35 -1.59 3.70
CA LYS A 6 10.33 -1.79 4.76
C LYS A 6 10.89 -2.08 6.16
N LYS A 7 12.19 -2.40 6.28
CA LYS A 7 12.87 -2.69 7.55
C LYS A 7 13.72 -1.51 8.06
N LEU A 8 13.86 -0.44 7.27
CA LEU A 8 14.65 0.72 7.66
C LEU A 8 13.93 1.55 8.72
N ALA A 9 14.73 2.29 9.50
CA ALA A 9 14.20 3.38 10.29
C ALA A 9 13.58 4.42 9.35
N LYS A 10 12.47 5.03 9.74
CA LYS A 10 11.78 6.02 8.91
C LYS A 10 11.24 7.18 9.73
N VAL A 11 11.22 8.35 9.11
CA VAL A 11 10.67 9.60 9.64
C VAL A 11 9.71 10.17 8.59
N MET A 12 8.63 10.83 9.03
CA MET A 12 7.69 11.46 8.10
C MET A 12 8.37 12.63 7.36
N LEU A 13 8.11 12.76 6.07
CA LEU A 13 8.65 13.83 5.24
C LEU A 13 8.16 15.20 5.76
N GLY A 14 9.10 16.02 6.21
CA GLY A 14 8.83 17.30 6.86
C GLY A 14 9.24 17.31 8.35
N GLU A 15 9.25 16.15 9.00
CA GLU A 15 9.68 15.99 10.40
C GLU A 15 11.20 15.75 10.53
N HIS A 16 12.00 16.44 9.71
CA HIS A 16 13.44 16.23 9.62
C HIS A 16 14.20 16.36 10.95
N HIS A 17 13.67 17.07 11.94
CA HIS A 17 14.22 17.15 13.30
C HIS A 17 14.33 15.79 14.00
N ASN A 18 13.51 14.82 13.61
CA ASN A 18 13.53 13.44 14.12
C ASN A 18 14.58 12.55 13.42
N LEU A 19 15.24 13.05 12.37
CA LEU A 19 16.37 12.34 11.75
C LEU A 19 17.61 12.43 12.64
N PRO A 20 18.51 11.42 12.57
CA PRO A 20 19.77 11.47 13.28
C PRO A 20 20.69 12.54 12.70
N ASP A 21 21.51 13.10 13.58
CA ASP A 21 22.57 14.04 13.22
C ASP A 21 23.87 13.26 12.94
N SER A 22 23.82 12.41 11.92
CA SER A 22 24.92 11.54 11.51
C SER A 22 24.95 11.38 9.99
N PRO A 23 26.09 10.95 9.42
CA PRO A 23 26.15 10.56 8.02
C PRO A 23 25.28 9.33 7.76
N GLY A 24 24.90 9.14 6.51
CA GLY A 24 24.06 8.02 6.12
C GLY A 24 23.49 8.11 4.72
N ILE A 25 22.76 7.06 4.35
CA ILE A 25 21.98 6.97 3.12
C ILE A 25 20.48 7.08 3.46
N TYR A 26 19.73 7.76 2.60
CA TYR A 26 18.29 7.93 2.73
C TYR A 26 17.54 7.65 1.44
N PHE A 27 16.27 7.29 1.61
CA PHE A 27 15.33 6.91 0.58
C PHE A 27 14.05 7.70 0.81
N ILE A 28 13.61 8.44 -0.20
CA ILE A 28 12.28 9.05 -0.20
C ILE A 28 11.30 8.01 -0.69
N CYS A 29 10.33 7.66 0.15
CA CYS A 29 9.35 6.62 -0.12
C CYS A 29 7.93 7.14 0.04
N ASP A 30 6.99 6.55 -0.69
CA ASP A 30 5.56 6.69 -0.38
C ASP A 30 5.06 5.59 0.56
N ASP A 31 3.76 5.55 0.84
CA ASP A 31 3.15 4.55 1.73
C ASP A 31 3.25 3.10 1.22
N ALA A 32 3.41 2.92 -0.08
CA ALA A 32 3.62 1.60 -0.67
C ALA A 32 5.10 1.17 -0.63
N TYR A 33 5.98 1.99 -0.05
CA TYR A 33 7.44 1.81 -0.05
C TYR A 33 8.07 1.86 -1.45
N ARG A 34 7.42 2.52 -2.42
CA ARG A 34 8.06 2.81 -3.71
C ARG A 34 9.14 3.88 -3.51
N VAL A 35 10.34 3.64 -4.02
CA VAL A 35 11.48 4.54 -3.83
C VAL A 35 11.49 5.60 -4.92
N TRP A 36 11.19 6.84 -4.53
CA TRP A 36 11.16 7.99 -5.43
C TRP A 36 12.53 8.61 -5.63
N TYR A 37 13.36 8.62 -4.58
CA TYR A 37 14.70 9.21 -4.58
C TYR A 37 15.62 8.46 -3.62
N VAL A 38 16.89 8.35 -4.00
CA VAL A 38 18.00 7.89 -3.14
C VAL A 38 19.00 9.02 -3.03
N GLY A 39 19.47 9.29 -1.82
CA GLY A 39 20.55 10.24 -1.60
C GLY A 39 21.39 9.88 -0.38
N ILE A 40 22.52 10.55 -0.24
CA ILE A 40 23.38 10.43 0.94
C ILE A 40 23.59 11.76 1.65
N SER A 41 24.03 11.69 2.90
CA SER A 41 24.66 12.80 3.60
C SER A 41 25.96 12.31 4.21
N THR A 42 27.05 13.02 3.94
CA THR A 42 28.39 12.71 4.48
C THR A 42 28.62 13.30 5.86
N SER A 43 27.68 14.10 6.37
CA SER A 43 27.79 14.79 7.66
C SER A 43 26.57 14.55 8.55
N SER A 44 25.38 14.87 8.03
CA SER A 44 24.14 14.82 8.81
C SER A 44 22.92 14.65 7.93
N LEU A 45 22.20 13.55 8.12
CA LEU A 45 20.90 13.32 7.49
C LEU A 45 19.90 14.41 7.89
N ARG A 46 19.87 14.80 9.17
CA ARG A 46 19.03 15.89 9.66
C ARG A 46 19.27 17.20 8.92
N HIS A 47 20.52 17.66 8.84
CA HIS A 47 20.85 18.93 8.18
C HIS A 47 20.63 18.87 6.67
N ARG A 48 20.92 17.73 6.03
CA ARG A 48 20.66 17.53 4.59
C ARG A 48 19.18 17.72 4.26
N HIS A 49 18.28 17.22 5.10
CA HIS A 49 16.83 17.34 4.89
C HIS A 49 16.24 18.69 5.30
N GLN A 50 16.88 19.45 6.19
CA GLN A 50 16.41 20.78 6.57
C GLN A 50 16.35 21.74 5.37
N ASN A 51 17.32 21.66 4.46
CA ASN A 51 17.45 22.56 3.30
C ASN A 51 17.45 21.81 1.96
N HIS A 52 16.81 20.64 1.91
CA HIS A 52 16.85 19.81 0.71
C HIS A 52 16.11 20.49 -0.45
N GLU A 53 16.84 20.79 -1.52
CA GLU A 53 16.38 21.56 -2.69
C GLU A 53 15.19 20.91 -3.40
N ARG A 54 15.09 19.58 -3.32
CA ARG A 54 14.04 18.76 -3.95
C ARG A 54 12.82 18.45 -3.07
N THR A 55 12.68 19.10 -1.92
CA THR A 55 11.55 18.83 -1.00
C THR A 55 10.19 19.02 -1.68
N GLY A 56 10.09 19.99 -2.59
CA GLY A 56 8.89 20.21 -3.41
C GLY A 56 8.56 19.00 -4.29
N ASP A 57 9.55 18.49 -5.03
CA ASP A 57 9.43 17.30 -5.90
C ASP A 57 9.00 16.07 -5.11
N PHE A 58 9.57 15.88 -3.91
CA PHE A 58 9.23 14.74 -3.05
C PHE A 58 7.74 14.75 -2.72
N LYS A 59 7.20 15.91 -2.32
CA LYS A 59 5.79 16.05 -1.96
C LYS A 59 4.86 15.93 -3.16
N SER A 60 5.22 16.55 -4.29
CA SER A 60 4.37 16.53 -5.49
C SER A 60 4.26 15.14 -6.12
N ASN A 61 5.28 14.30 -5.93
CA ASN A 61 5.29 12.91 -6.41
C ASN A 61 4.83 11.89 -5.34
N GLY A 62 4.24 12.34 -4.23
CA GLY A 62 3.66 11.43 -3.23
C GLY A 62 4.67 10.80 -2.28
N GLY A 63 5.91 11.30 -2.24
CA GLY A 63 6.87 10.97 -1.18
C GLY A 63 6.31 11.41 0.18
N GLN A 64 6.35 10.49 1.14
CA GLN A 64 5.79 10.67 2.48
C GLN A 64 6.77 10.31 3.60
N TRP A 65 7.72 9.43 3.33
CA TRP A 65 8.65 8.90 4.32
C TRP A 65 10.09 9.12 3.89
N ILE A 66 10.93 9.46 4.85
CA ILE A 66 12.38 9.44 4.74
C ILE A 66 12.83 8.17 5.45
N CYS A 67 13.06 7.10 4.69
CA CYS A 67 13.65 5.86 5.20
C CYS A 67 15.18 6.01 5.17
N TYR A 68 15.90 5.63 6.21
CA TYR A 68 17.33 5.89 6.30
C TYR A 68 18.11 4.78 7.01
N LEU A 69 19.43 4.83 6.80
CA LEU A 69 20.40 4.04 7.52
C LEU A 69 21.61 4.92 7.85
N ASN A 70 22.00 4.92 9.12
CA ASN A 70 23.24 5.58 9.56
C ASN A 70 24.43 4.84 8.97
N TRP A 71 25.46 5.60 8.63
CA TRP A 71 26.63 5.06 7.99
C TRP A 71 27.88 5.75 8.49
N ASP A 72 28.81 4.97 9.04
CA ASP A 72 29.97 5.52 9.72
C ASP A 72 31.17 5.73 8.77
N ASP A 73 31.25 4.94 7.70
CA ASP A 73 32.33 5.02 6.70
C ASP A 73 31.88 5.86 5.50
N VAL A 74 32.39 7.09 5.40
CA VAL A 74 31.95 8.03 4.35
C VAL A 74 32.54 7.66 2.99
N ASP A 75 33.62 6.88 2.94
CA ASP A 75 34.35 6.60 1.70
C ASP A 75 33.58 5.64 0.78
N ASP A 76 32.73 4.76 1.32
CA ASP A 76 31.92 3.83 0.52
C ASP A 76 30.46 4.31 0.31
N LEU A 77 30.03 5.41 0.94
CA LEU A 77 28.67 5.93 0.83
C LEU A 77 28.25 6.23 -0.62
N HIS A 78 29.16 6.77 -1.42
CA HIS A 78 28.89 7.05 -2.84
C HIS A 78 28.69 5.77 -3.66
N ASP A 79 29.47 4.72 -3.39
CA ASP A 79 29.29 3.42 -4.03
C ASP A 79 27.94 2.82 -3.65
N TRP A 80 27.52 2.99 -2.39
CA TRP A 80 26.20 2.56 -1.93
C TRP A 80 25.07 3.36 -2.55
N GLU A 81 25.21 4.67 -2.66
CA GLU A 81 24.25 5.52 -3.38
C GLU A 81 24.08 5.03 -4.82
N TYR A 82 25.19 4.85 -5.53
CA TYR A 82 25.18 4.38 -6.92
C TYR A 82 24.51 3.01 -7.06
N LYS A 83 24.89 2.04 -6.23
CA LYS A 83 24.29 0.69 -6.25
C LYS A 83 22.78 0.73 -6.00
N ASN A 84 22.32 1.55 -5.06
CA ASN A 84 20.90 1.64 -4.73
C ASN A 84 20.11 2.42 -5.80
N ILE A 85 20.69 3.43 -6.43
CA ILE A 85 20.09 4.09 -7.60
C ILE A 85 19.94 3.08 -8.75
N GLN A 86 20.96 2.25 -9.01
CA GLN A 86 20.87 1.21 -10.05
C GLN A 86 19.82 0.16 -9.71
N LYS A 87 19.74 -0.25 -8.44
CA LYS A 87 18.78 -1.26 -7.98
C LYS A 87 17.34 -0.77 -8.05
N PHE A 88 17.05 0.39 -7.47
CA PHE A 88 15.67 0.88 -7.33
C PHE A 88 15.21 1.73 -8.51
N GLN A 89 16.13 2.17 -9.37
CA GLN A 89 15.85 3.04 -10.52
C GLN A 89 14.96 4.26 -10.17
N PRO A 90 15.23 4.97 -9.06
CA PRO A 90 14.35 6.01 -8.53
C PRO A 90 14.13 7.14 -9.56
N PRO A 91 12.87 7.44 -9.92
CA PRO A 91 12.54 8.41 -10.97
C PRO A 91 13.14 9.79 -10.74
N LEU A 92 13.17 10.25 -9.48
CA LEU A 92 13.66 11.59 -9.19
C LEU A 92 15.18 11.67 -9.38
N ASN A 93 15.97 10.61 -9.19
CA ASN A 93 17.41 10.67 -9.48
C ASN A 93 17.73 10.84 -10.98
N LYS A 94 16.76 10.57 -11.88
CA LYS A 94 16.92 10.68 -13.35
C LYS A 94 16.66 12.09 -13.90
N ASN A 95 16.13 13.01 -13.08
CA ASN A 95 15.79 14.39 -13.47
C ASN A 95 14.92 14.50 -14.74
N LEU A 96 13.93 13.61 -14.87
CA LEU A 96 12.95 13.65 -15.97
C LEU A 96 11.90 14.74 -15.74
N THR A 97 11.38 15.30 -16.83
CA THR A 97 10.29 16.30 -16.79
C THR A 97 9.01 15.74 -16.18
N GLU A 98 8.72 14.46 -16.43
CA GLU A 98 7.59 13.72 -15.86
C GLU A 98 8.12 12.42 -15.24
N PRO A 99 8.28 12.37 -13.90
CA PRO A 99 8.74 11.16 -13.22
C PRO A 99 7.71 10.02 -13.33
N GLU A 100 8.15 8.86 -13.77
CA GLU A 100 7.32 7.64 -13.80
C GLU A 100 7.04 7.12 -12.38
N LEU A 101 5.96 6.35 -12.20
CA LEU A 101 5.66 5.72 -10.91
C LEU A 101 6.67 4.57 -10.64
N PRO A 102 7.44 4.60 -9.53
CA PRO A 102 8.42 3.55 -9.29
C PRO A 102 7.77 2.22 -8.93
N LEU A 103 8.46 1.12 -9.22
CA LEU A 103 8.10 -0.21 -8.71
C LEU A 103 8.58 -0.38 -7.25
N VAL A 104 7.88 -1.24 -6.52
CA VAL A 104 8.40 -1.77 -5.25
C VAL A 104 9.28 -2.96 -5.60
N ASP A 105 10.49 -3.01 -5.07
CA ASP A 105 11.35 -4.20 -5.22
C ASP A 105 10.83 -5.34 -4.33
N LEU A 106 10.10 -6.27 -4.95
CA LEU A 106 9.69 -7.54 -4.35
C LEU A 106 10.54 -8.72 -4.84
N GLY A 107 11.61 -8.47 -5.62
CA GLY A 107 12.47 -9.50 -6.18
C GLY A 107 11.87 -10.29 -7.35
N TYR A 108 10.86 -9.72 -8.02
CA TYR A 108 10.23 -10.30 -9.21
C TYR A 108 10.64 -9.54 -10.47
N ASP A 109 10.73 -10.27 -11.58
CA ASP A 109 10.76 -9.65 -12.91
C ASP A 109 9.38 -9.07 -13.27
N GLU A 110 9.33 -8.14 -14.22
CA GLU A 110 8.08 -7.42 -14.57
C GLU A 110 6.91 -8.36 -14.93
N SER A 111 7.18 -9.40 -15.71
CA SER A 111 6.17 -10.39 -16.11
C SER A 111 5.68 -11.25 -14.94
N GLU A 112 6.53 -11.48 -13.94
CA GLU A 112 6.23 -12.32 -12.79
C GLU A 112 5.20 -11.68 -11.85
N TYR A 113 5.14 -10.35 -11.76
CA TYR A 113 4.13 -9.67 -10.93
C TYR A 113 2.70 -10.06 -11.33
N PHE A 114 2.40 -10.10 -12.62
CA PHE A 114 1.06 -10.48 -13.10
C PHE A 114 0.79 -11.97 -12.92
N HIS A 115 1.79 -12.83 -13.16
CA HIS A 115 1.67 -14.27 -12.94
C HIS A 115 1.40 -14.58 -11.46
N ARG A 116 2.21 -14.00 -10.56
CA ARG A 116 2.07 -14.20 -9.12
C ARG A 116 0.75 -13.64 -8.61
N TYR A 117 0.31 -12.48 -9.10
CA TYR A 117 -1.00 -11.91 -8.76
C TYR A 117 -2.14 -12.86 -9.16
N ARG A 118 -2.11 -13.41 -10.38
CA ARG A 118 -3.11 -14.37 -10.86
C ARG A 118 -3.11 -15.65 -10.03
N GLU A 119 -1.94 -16.19 -9.73
CA GLU A 119 -1.78 -17.40 -8.93
C GLU A 119 -2.40 -17.23 -7.53
N ILE A 120 -2.09 -16.11 -6.86
CA ILE A 120 -2.67 -15.78 -5.54
C ILE A 120 -4.19 -15.63 -5.65
N LYS A 121 -4.70 -14.99 -6.71
CA LYS A 121 -6.16 -14.87 -6.92
C LYS A 121 -6.84 -16.22 -7.09
N GLN A 122 -6.20 -17.16 -7.78
CA GLN A 122 -6.72 -18.53 -7.90
C GLN A 122 -6.72 -19.24 -6.55
N MET A 123 -5.64 -19.13 -5.77
CA MET A 123 -5.59 -19.69 -4.41
C MET A 123 -6.68 -19.11 -3.51
N GLN A 124 -6.90 -17.79 -3.58
CA GLN A 124 -7.97 -17.12 -2.83
C GLN A 124 -9.34 -17.68 -3.19
N ALA A 125 -9.64 -17.83 -4.49
CA ALA A 125 -10.92 -18.38 -4.94
C ALA A 125 -11.12 -19.84 -4.47
N ASN A 126 -10.07 -20.67 -4.55
CA ASN A 126 -10.15 -22.05 -4.09
C ASN A 126 -10.38 -22.15 -2.57
N LEU A 127 -9.66 -21.35 -1.78
CA LEU A 127 -9.82 -21.30 -0.33
C LEU A 127 -11.19 -20.76 0.09
N GLU A 128 -11.72 -19.77 -0.64
CA GLU A 128 -13.06 -19.23 -0.40
C GLU A 128 -14.14 -20.28 -0.71
N GLN A 129 -13.98 -21.03 -1.81
CA GLN A 129 -14.86 -22.16 -2.14
C GLN A 129 -14.83 -23.24 -1.05
N GLU A 130 -13.64 -23.67 -0.62
CA GLU A 130 -13.49 -24.66 0.46
C GLU A 130 -14.17 -24.17 1.76
N LEU A 131 -14.02 -22.89 2.09
CA LEU A 131 -14.69 -22.28 3.25
C LEU A 131 -16.22 -22.32 3.12
N GLU A 132 -16.78 -22.00 1.95
CA GLU A 132 -18.22 -22.08 1.71
C GLU A 132 -18.73 -23.52 1.83
N GLU A 133 -17.98 -24.51 1.33
CA GLU A 133 -18.33 -25.94 1.44
C GLU A 133 -18.33 -26.44 2.90
N LEU A 134 -17.47 -25.87 3.76
CA LEU A 134 -17.42 -26.20 5.19
C LEU A 134 -18.59 -25.59 5.99
N LYS A 135 -19.10 -24.41 5.60
CA LYS A 135 -20.09 -23.66 6.39
C LYS A 135 -21.36 -24.45 6.78
N PRO A 136 -22.02 -25.22 5.90
CA PRO A 136 -23.21 -25.98 6.29
C PRO A 136 -22.93 -26.99 7.41
N ASN A 137 -21.76 -27.64 7.36
CA ASN A 137 -21.34 -28.58 8.38
C ASN A 137 -20.98 -27.87 9.69
N LEU A 138 -20.33 -26.71 9.62
CA LEU A 138 -20.09 -25.87 10.81
C LEU A 138 -21.41 -25.44 11.47
N VAL A 139 -22.41 -25.02 10.69
CA VAL A 139 -23.75 -24.70 11.23
C VAL A 139 -24.34 -25.91 11.96
N THR A 140 -24.28 -27.09 11.36
CA THR A 140 -24.78 -28.34 11.95
C THR A 140 -24.07 -28.67 13.25
N LEU A 141 -22.74 -28.58 13.27
CA LEU A 141 -21.92 -28.89 14.45
C LEU A 141 -22.18 -27.88 15.58
N ILE A 142 -22.18 -26.58 15.29
CA ILE A 142 -22.46 -25.55 16.30
C ILE A 142 -23.88 -25.70 16.85
N GLN A 143 -24.87 -26.01 16.00
CA GLN A 143 -26.24 -26.26 16.43
C GLN A 143 -26.34 -27.46 17.38
N LYS A 144 -25.62 -28.57 17.10
CA LYS A 144 -25.54 -29.75 17.99
C LYS A 144 -24.98 -29.41 19.38
N HIS A 145 -24.11 -28.40 19.47
CA HIS A 145 -23.53 -27.91 20.73
C HIS A 145 -24.33 -26.75 21.36
N GLY A 146 -25.62 -26.61 21.06
CA GLY A 146 -26.47 -25.58 21.67
C GLY A 146 -26.31 -24.19 21.06
N GLY A 147 -25.78 -24.10 19.84
CA GLY A 147 -25.67 -22.85 19.08
C GLY A 147 -24.41 -22.03 19.36
N LYS A 148 -23.53 -22.49 20.26
CA LYS A 148 -22.25 -21.86 20.59
C LYS A 148 -21.18 -22.90 20.94
N ILE A 149 -19.94 -22.69 20.51
CA ILE A 149 -18.77 -23.51 20.85
C ILE A 149 -17.65 -22.57 21.30
N LYS A 150 -17.00 -22.90 22.41
CA LYS A 150 -15.81 -22.20 22.90
C LYS A 150 -14.70 -23.22 23.20
N THR A 151 -13.55 -23.04 22.58
CA THR A 151 -12.31 -23.79 22.86
C THR A 151 -11.20 -22.79 23.23
N PRO A 152 -9.99 -23.23 23.61
CA PRO A 152 -8.86 -22.32 23.79
C PRO A 152 -8.51 -21.51 22.54
N ASP A 153 -8.72 -22.11 21.36
CA ASP A 153 -8.27 -21.54 20.08
C ASP A 153 -9.36 -20.77 19.32
N LEU A 154 -10.65 -20.99 19.64
CA LEU A 154 -11.75 -20.34 18.92
C LEU A 154 -13.01 -20.13 19.75
N ASN A 155 -13.82 -19.18 19.28
CA ASN A 155 -15.19 -18.95 19.71
C ASN A 155 -16.09 -18.89 18.48
N ALA A 156 -17.08 -19.78 18.39
CA ALA A 156 -18.00 -19.88 17.26
C ALA A 156 -19.45 -19.89 17.74
N TYR A 157 -20.32 -19.17 17.04
CA TYR A 157 -21.75 -19.10 17.35
C TYR A 157 -22.58 -18.85 16.11
N LEU A 158 -23.84 -19.29 16.12
CA LEU A 158 -24.76 -19.08 15.02
C LEU A 158 -25.30 -17.65 15.04
N VAL A 159 -25.30 -17.01 13.88
CA VAL A 159 -25.95 -15.70 13.65
C VAL A 159 -27.06 -15.88 12.63
N LYS A 160 -28.24 -15.38 12.95
CA LYS A 160 -29.35 -15.28 12.00
C LYS A 160 -29.39 -13.87 11.44
N ARG A 161 -29.33 -13.74 10.12
CA ARG A 161 -29.56 -12.47 9.41
C ARG A 161 -30.88 -12.57 8.66
N ASN A 162 -31.77 -11.61 8.89
CA ASN A 162 -32.99 -11.49 8.11
C ASN A 162 -32.66 -10.69 6.85
N THR A 163 -33.09 -11.20 5.69
CA THR A 163 -33.15 -10.44 4.45
C THR A 163 -34.58 -9.92 4.31
N TRP A 164 -34.73 -8.66 3.94
CA TRP A 164 -36.02 -7.99 3.81
C TRP A 164 -36.24 -7.60 2.37
N ASP A 165 -37.43 -7.87 1.86
CA ASP A 165 -37.92 -7.28 0.63
C ASP A 165 -38.64 -5.98 1.00
N TYR A 166 -38.22 -4.87 0.40
CA TYR A 166 -38.80 -3.56 0.67
C TYR A 166 -39.94 -3.24 -0.31
N SER A 167 -40.79 -2.28 0.07
CA SER A 167 -41.86 -1.81 -0.82
C SER A 167 -41.28 -1.12 -2.05
N GLU A 168 -42.06 -1.10 -3.13
CA GLU A 168 -41.71 -0.40 -4.37
C GLU A 168 -41.35 1.08 -4.13
N GLU A 169 -42.01 1.73 -3.17
CA GLU A 169 -41.72 3.11 -2.77
C GLU A 169 -40.28 3.28 -2.24
N VAL A 170 -39.83 2.38 -1.38
CA VAL A 170 -38.47 2.43 -0.83
C VAL A 170 -37.43 2.15 -1.93
N GLU A 171 -37.71 1.20 -2.81
CA GLU A 171 -36.83 0.91 -3.95
C GLU A 171 -36.76 2.08 -4.94
N ALA A 172 -37.87 2.81 -5.15
CA ALA A 172 -37.88 4.04 -5.94
C ALA A 172 -37.03 5.15 -5.30
N LEU A 173 -37.12 5.32 -3.97
CA LEU A 173 -36.27 6.27 -3.23
C LEU A 173 -34.79 5.90 -3.30
N ASN A 174 -34.44 4.62 -3.18
CA ASN A 174 -33.06 4.14 -3.35
C ASN A 174 -32.52 4.44 -4.74
N SER A 175 -33.35 4.24 -5.77
CA SER A 175 -33.01 4.53 -7.15
C SER A 175 -32.78 6.03 -7.38
N LEU A 176 -33.68 6.88 -6.88
CA LEU A 176 -33.55 8.34 -6.95
C LEU A 176 -32.28 8.84 -6.23
N LEU A 177 -31.98 8.29 -5.05
CA LEU A 177 -30.76 8.63 -4.30
C LEU A 177 -29.50 8.29 -5.10
N LYS A 178 -29.48 7.14 -5.76
CA LYS A 178 -28.36 6.71 -6.61
C LYS A 178 -28.17 7.64 -7.81
N GLU A 179 -29.25 8.12 -8.41
CA GLU A 179 -29.19 9.08 -9.52
C GLU A 179 -28.69 10.45 -9.06
N LYS A 180 -29.21 10.97 -7.95
CA LYS A 180 -28.75 12.25 -7.38
C LYS A 180 -27.26 12.24 -7.04
N LYS A 181 -26.74 11.15 -6.47
CA LYS A 181 -25.31 11.01 -6.22
C LYS A 181 -24.47 11.14 -7.49
N LYS A 182 -24.89 10.46 -8.56
CA LYS A 182 -24.21 10.55 -9.87
C LYS A 182 -24.30 11.96 -10.47
N GLU A 183 -25.44 12.64 -10.28
CA GLU A 183 -25.60 14.02 -10.73
C GLU A 183 -24.67 14.96 -9.97
N GLU A 184 -24.57 14.84 -8.65
CA GLU A 184 -23.63 15.64 -7.85
C GLU A 184 -22.17 15.39 -8.25
N GLU A 185 -21.79 14.14 -8.51
CA GLU A 185 -20.47 13.76 -9.04
C GLU A 185 -20.20 14.42 -10.40
N LYS A 186 -21.18 14.41 -11.31
CA LYS A 186 -21.03 14.98 -12.66
C LYS A 186 -21.02 16.52 -12.67
N THR A 187 -21.81 17.14 -11.80
CA THR A 187 -21.99 18.60 -11.72
C THR A 187 -20.96 19.29 -10.81
N GLY A 188 -20.11 18.52 -10.13
CA GLY A 188 -19.05 19.05 -9.27
C GLY A 188 -19.54 19.53 -7.90
N ILE A 189 -20.77 19.18 -7.50
CA ILE A 189 -21.28 19.39 -6.14
C ILE A 189 -20.58 18.42 -5.19
N ALA A 190 -20.39 17.17 -5.61
CA ALA A 190 -19.63 16.20 -4.83
C ALA A 190 -18.14 16.56 -4.83
N THR A 191 -17.51 16.41 -3.67
CA THR A 191 -16.06 16.65 -3.51
C THR A 191 -15.31 15.34 -3.39
N VAL A 192 -14.20 15.21 -4.13
CA VAL A 192 -13.35 14.03 -4.07
C VAL A 192 -12.62 14.01 -2.73
N LYS A 193 -12.99 13.07 -1.85
CA LYS A 193 -12.36 12.90 -0.53
C LYS A 193 -10.96 12.29 -0.62
N SER A 194 -10.77 11.33 -1.53
CA SER A 194 -9.50 10.60 -1.71
C SER A 194 -9.51 9.88 -3.05
N VAL A 195 -8.34 9.73 -3.67
CA VAL A 195 -8.15 8.91 -4.87
C VAL A 195 -7.31 7.70 -4.51
N ALA A 196 -7.80 6.51 -4.81
CA ALA A 196 -7.06 5.26 -4.67
C ALA A 196 -6.90 4.61 -6.04
N ILE A 197 -5.66 4.27 -6.41
CA ILE A 197 -5.34 3.54 -7.64
C ILE A 197 -5.13 2.08 -7.26
N TYR A 198 -5.78 1.16 -7.96
CA TYR A 198 -5.65 -0.28 -7.74
C TYR A 198 -5.68 -1.03 -9.07
N PRO A 199 -5.00 -2.18 -9.17
CA PRO A 199 -4.98 -2.95 -10.41
C PRO A 199 -6.31 -3.67 -10.64
N VAL A 200 -6.80 -3.64 -11.88
CA VAL A 200 -7.89 -4.52 -12.35
C VAL A 200 -7.30 -5.49 -13.36
N VAL A 201 -7.14 -6.75 -12.96
CA VAL A 201 -6.60 -7.82 -13.81
C VAL A 201 -7.73 -8.79 -14.14
N ARG A 202 -8.02 -8.98 -15.42
CA ARG A 202 -9.04 -9.91 -15.92
C ARG A 202 -8.34 -11.03 -16.69
N GLY A 203 -8.77 -12.27 -16.46
CA GLY A 203 -8.32 -13.39 -17.30
C GLY A 203 -8.88 -13.25 -18.71
N LEU A 204 -8.07 -13.56 -19.72
CA LEU A 204 -8.60 -13.90 -21.04
C LEU A 204 -9.30 -15.26 -20.86
N GLY A 205 -10.61 -15.29 -21.10
CA GLY A 205 -11.42 -16.49 -21.00
C GLY A 205 -11.01 -17.57 -21.99
#